data_AF-A0A9D8GGJ0-F1
#
_entry.id   AF-A0A9D8GGJ0-F1
#
_cell.length_a   1.000
_cell.length_b   1.000
_cell.length_c   1.000
_cell.angle_alpha   90.00
_cell.angle_beta   90.00
_cell.angle_gamma   90.00
#
_symmetry.space_group_name_H-M   'P 1'
#
loop_
_entity.id
_entity.type
_entity.pdbx_description
1 polymer ?
#
loop_
_entity_poly.entity_id
_entity_poly.type
_entity_poly.pdbx_seq_one_letter_code
_entity_poly.pdbx_strand_id
1 'polypeptide(L)'
;MRRLAERNTVRVAVTGLRRCGKTVFTTSVIHNLMSAGQWPDLLPFLKVASRGDLIAAEVFPLPGLPTFPFETSLAAITGGGARRGEHDWPAPTDRLCGLRIAVRYRSRRALALLSGSRVRTLNIDLIDYPGEWLLDLPLLTKGLRDLVGGDAGAHRQRAARKPVSGVAGVRHGHRRRGFGRPPRSEARSDAVR
;
A
#
# COMPACT_ATOMS: atom_id res chain seq x y z
N MET A 1 -3.52 27.06 -24.14
CA MET A 1 -4.33 25.82 -23.93
C MET A 1 -4.11 25.15 -22.56
N ARG A 2 -2.92 25.16 -21.93
CA ARG A 2 -2.65 24.54 -20.60
C ARG A 2 -3.61 24.95 -19.45
N ARG A 3 -4.03 26.22 -19.39
CA ARG A 3 -4.89 26.76 -18.31
C ARG A 3 -6.30 26.19 -18.20
N LEU A 4 -6.85 25.60 -19.27
CA LEU A 4 -8.20 25.02 -19.25
C LEU A 4 -8.23 23.61 -18.66
N ALA A 5 -7.12 22.85 -18.77
CA ALA A 5 -6.98 21.51 -18.20
C ALA A 5 -6.82 21.54 -16.67
N GLU A 6 -6.24 22.60 -16.11
CA GLU A 6 -6.06 22.78 -14.66
C GLU A 6 -7.36 23.17 -13.93
N ARG A 7 -8.34 23.76 -14.64
CA ARG A 7 -9.60 24.24 -14.01
C ARG A 7 -10.58 23.14 -13.61
N ASN A 8 -10.38 21.91 -14.07
CA ASN A 8 -11.24 20.78 -13.73
C ASN A 8 -10.43 19.63 -13.13
N THR A 9 -9.60 19.96 -12.15
CA THR A 9 -8.81 19.01 -11.37
C THR A 9 -9.34 18.94 -9.95
N VAL A 10 -9.53 17.73 -9.45
CA VAL A 10 -9.76 17.44 -8.03
C VAL A 10 -8.57 16.66 -7.52
N ARG A 11 -8.06 17.03 -6.35
CA ARG A 11 -6.97 16.31 -5.69
C ARG A 11 -7.52 15.55 -4.50
N VAL A 12 -7.26 14.25 -4.48
CA VAL A 12 -7.69 13.35 -3.42
C VAL A 12 -6.45 12.76 -2.78
N ALA A 13 -6.28 13.03 -1.49
CA ALA A 13 -5.20 12.47 -0.72
C ALA A 13 -5.71 11.19 -0.01
N VAL A 14 -4.98 10.10 -0.15
CA VAL A 14 -5.25 8.80 0.47
C VAL A 14 -4.20 8.59 1.56
N THR A 15 -4.66 8.33 2.78
CA THR A 15 -3.78 8.16 3.94
C THR A 15 -4.43 7.26 5.00
N GLY A 16 -3.68 6.95 6.05
CA GLY A 16 -4.01 5.96 7.06
C GLY A 16 -2.77 5.20 7.51
N LEU A 17 -2.86 4.51 8.65
CA LEU A 17 -1.73 3.78 9.24
C LEU A 17 -1.23 2.66 8.33
N ARG A 18 0.00 2.21 8.54
CA ARG A 18 0.61 1.09 7.83
C ARG A 18 -0.29 -0.15 7.92
N ARG A 19 -0.39 -0.84 6.78
CA ARG A 19 -1.21 -2.05 6.60
C ARG A 19 -2.73 -1.87 6.77
N CYS A 20 -3.26 -0.65 6.75
CA CYS A 20 -4.72 -0.42 6.76
C CYS A 20 -5.39 -0.60 5.36
N GLY A 21 -4.65 -1.04 4.34
CA GLY A 21 -5.21 -1.33 3.01
C GLY A 21 -5.22 -0.19 1.97
N LYS A 22 -4.51 0.92 2.20
CA LYS A 22 -4.46 2.07 1.27
C LYS A 22 -4.07 1.71 -0.16
N THR A 23 -3.03 0.88 -0.33
CA THR A 23 -2.55 0.47 -1.65
C THR A 23 -3.62 -0.33 -2.40
N VAL A 24 -4.29 -1.27 -1.71
CA VAL A 24 -5.38 -2.07 -2.27
C VAL A 24 -6.56 -1.17 -2.63
N PHE A 25 -6.97 -0.28 -1.72
CA PHE A 25 -8.04 0.69 -1.98
C PHE A 25 -7.76 1.54 -3.22
N THR A 26 -6.59 2.16 -3.28
CA THR A 26 -6.18 3.04 -4.39
C THR A 26 -6.14 2.27 -5.70
N THR A 27 -5.55 1.08 -5.70
CA THR A 27 -5.49 0.19 -6.88
C THR A 27 -6.89 -0.17 -7.37
N SER A 28 -7.79 -0.59 -6.47
CA SER A 28 -9.17 -0.96 -6.81
C SER A 28 -9.97 0.22 -7.38
N VAL A 29 -9.81 1.42 -6.82
CA VAL A 29 -10.47 2.63 -7.34
C VAL A 29 -9.99 2.95 -8.75
N ILE A 30 -8.67 2.92 -8.99
CA ILE A 30 -8.10 3.17 -10.32
C ILE A 30 -8.64 2.14 -11.32
N HIS A 31 -8.52 0.85 -10.99
CA HIS A 31 -8.94 -0.26 -11.85
C HIS A 31 -10.43 -0.16 -12.21
N ASN A 32 -11.29 0.09 -11.22
CA ASN A 32 -12.73 0.17 -11.45
C ASN A 32 -13.11 1.39 -12.29
N LEU A 33 -12.45 2.55 -12.09
CA LEU A 33 -12.71 3.73 -12.91
C LEU A 33 -12.28 3.52 -14.37
N MET A 34 -11.12 2.90 -14.61
CA MET A 34 -10.65 2.55 -15.95
C MET A 34 -11.59 1.57 -16.65
N SER A 35 -12.11 0.60 -15.89
CA SER A 35 -13.02 -0.43 -16.41
C SER A 35 -14.45 0.05 -16.62
N ALA A 36 -14.90 1.07 -15.89
CA ALA A 36 -16.28 1.53 -15.89
C ALA A 36 -16.78 2.08 -17.24
N GLY A 37 -15.88 2.46 -18.16
CA GLY A 37 -16.27 2.88 -19.51
C GLY A 37 -16.75 1.71 -20.37
N GLN A 38 -16.24 0.51 -20.11
CA GLN A 38 -16.63 -0.73 -20.81
C GLN A 38 -17.71 -1.49 -20.03
N TRP A 39 -17.65 -1.43 -18.70
CA TRP A 39 -18.52 -2.17 -17.79
C TRP A 39 -19.17 -1.23 -16.76
N PRO A 40 -20.23 -0.48 -17.16
CA PRO A 40 -20.87 0.51 -16.30
C PRO A 40 -21.39 -0.05 -14.98
N ASP A 41 -21.80 -1.33 -14.97
CA ASP A 41 -22.34 -2.05 -13.82
C ASP A 41 -21.30 -2.30 -12.71
N LEU A 42 -20.00 -2.07 -12.97
CA LEU A 42 -18.96 -2.13 -11.92
C LEU A 42 -19.10 -1.00 -10.89
N LEU A 43 -19.70 0.13 -11.27
CA LEU A 43 -19.84 1.31 -10.41
C LEU A 43 -21.31 1.79 -10.37
N PRO A 44 -22.25 0.98 -9.86
CA PRO A 44 -23.69 1.28 -9.93
C PRO A 44 -24.05 2.54 -9.13
N PHE A 45 -23.31 2.81 -8.05
CA PHE A 45 -23.50 3.98 -7.20
C PHE A 45 -22.83 5.25 -7.75
N LEU A 46 -21.93 5.12 -8.74
CA LEU A 46 -21.34 6.26 -9.42
C LEU A 46 -22.28 6.72 -10.53
N LYS A 47 -23.09 7.74 -10.25
CA LYS A 47 -24.13 8.26 -11.17
C LYS A 47 -23.66 8.50 -12.61
N VAL A 48 -22.40 8.91 -12.81
CA VAL A 48 -21.87 9.14 -14.16
C VAL A 48 -21.62 7.83 -14.91
N ALA A 49 -21.18 6.78 -14.23
CA ALA A 49 -21.01 5.44 -14.80
C ALA A 49 -22.37 4.77 -15.01
N SER A 50 -23.22 4.70 -13.99
CA SER A 50 -24.51 3.99 -14.07
C SER A 50 -25.52 4.60 -15.05
N ARG A 51 -25.32 5.84 -15.50
CA ARG A 51 -26.11 6.49 -16.56
C ARG A 51 -25.54 6.29 -17.97
N GLY A 52 -24.42 5.59 -18.12
CA GLY A 52 -23.69 5.46 -19.38
C GLY A 52 -23.07 6.78 -19.86
N ASP A 53 -22.83 7.72 -18.94
CA ASP A 53 -22.24 9.03 -19.25
C ASP A 53 -20.71 9.03 -19.07
N LEU A 54 -20.11 8.04 -18.39
CA LEU A 54 -18.66 7.84 -18.32
C LEU A 54 -18.17 7.24 -19.64
N ILE A 55 -17.24 7.91 -20.31
CA ILE A 55 -16.75 7.53 -21.63
C ILE A 55 -15.45 6.72 -21.51
N ALA A 56 -14.48 7.26 -20.75
CA ALA A 56 -13.18 6.64 -20.56
C ALA A 56 -12.51 7.19 -19.31
N ALA A 57 -11.58 6.44 -18.73
CA ALA A 57 -10.65 6.92 -17.74
C ALA A 57 -9.25 6.42 -18.06
N GLU A 58 -8.27 7.32 -18.05
CA GLU A 58 -6.88 7.05 -18.42
C GLU A 58 -5.95 7.54 -17.30
N VAL A 59 -4.87 6.80 -17.03
CA VAL A 59 -3.91 7.10 -15.98
C VAL A 59 -2.68 7.80 -16.56
N PHE A 60 -2.20 8.82 -15.86
CA PHE A 60 -1.01 9.59 -16.20
C PHE A 60 -0.14 9.79 -14.95
N PRO A 61 1.19 9.88 -15.11
CA PRO A 61 2.07 10.33 -14.04
C PRO A 61 1.69 11.73 -13.54
N LEU A 62 1.83 11.96 -12.23
CA LEU A 62 1.58 13.26 -11.62
C LEU A 62 2.91 14.04 -11.51
N PRO A 63 3.07 15.21 -12.16
CA PRO A 63 4.33 15.94 -12.12
C PRO A 63 4.78 16.30 -10.70
N GLY A 64 6.06 16.08 -10.41
CA GLY A 64 6.66 16.40 -9.10
C GLY A 64 6.48 15.32 -8.03
N LEU A 65 5.85 14.19 -8.36
CA LEU A 65 5.69 13.06 -7.44
C LEU A 65 6.18 11.75 -8.07
N PRO A 66 6.75 10.82 -7.29
CA PRO A 66 6.93 9.46 -7.75
C PRO A 66 5.60 8.84 -8.17
N THR A 67 5.62 8.06 -9.25
CA THR A 67 4.40 7.42 -9.76
C THR A 67 3.94 6.31 -8.81
N PHE A 68 2.63 6.26 -8.53
CA PHE A 68 2.02 5.15 -7.80
C PHE A 68 2.16 3.84 -8.61
N PRO A 69 2.62 2.73 -8.01
CA PRO A 69 2.90 1.48 -8.71
C PRO A 69 1.62 0.68 -8.99
N PHE A 70 0.74 1.22 -9.84
CA PHE A 70 -0.59 0.67 -10.12
C PHE A 70 -0.52 -0.74 -10.71
N GLU A 71 0.28 -0.94 -11.76
CA GLU A 71 0.36 -2.19 -12.51
C GLU A 71 0.91 -3.32 -11.64
N THR A 72 1.96 -3.04 -10.86
CA THR A 72 2.54 -4.01 -9.92
C THR A 72 1.56 -4.35 -8.80
N SER A 73 0.84 -3.35 -8.27
CA SER A 73 -0.15 -3.57 -7.21
C SER A 73 -1.36 -4.36 -7.71
N LEU A 74 -1.81 -4.10 -8.93
CA LEU A 74 -2.89 -4.84 -9.56
C LEU A 74 -2.48 -6.30 -9.79
N ALA A 75 -1.30 -6.53 -10.37
CA ALA A 75 -0.78 -7.87 -10.62
C ALA A 75 -0.68 -8.73 -9.35
N ALA A 76 -0.28 -8.14 -8.22
CA ALA A 76 -0.23 -8.83 -6.93
C ALA A 76 -1.63 -9.35 -6.52
N ILE A 77 -2.65 -8.50 -6.62
CA ILE A 77 -4.02 -8.84 -6.20
C ILE A 77 -4.69 -9.80 -7.19
N THR A 78 -4.42 -9.69 -8.50
CA THR A 78 -5.06 -10.51 -9.54
C THR A 78 -4.34 -11.82 -9.84
N GLY A 79 -3.28 -12.18 -9.09
CA GLY A 79 -2.55 -13.44 -9.27
C GLY A 79 -1.60 -13.47 -10.48
N GLY A 80 -1.22 -12.28 -10.97
CA GLY A 80 -0.25 -12.07 -12.05
C GLY A 80 1.18 -11.83 -11.55
N GLY A 81 1.46 -12.10 -10.28
CA GLY A 81 2.74 -11.84 -9.61
C GLY A 81 3.83 -12.86 -9.92
N ALA A 82 4.82 -12.96 -9.01
CA ALA A 82 6.03 -13.77 -9.17
C ALA A 82 5.76 -15.26 -9.43
N ARG A 83 4.61 -15.78 -8.98
CA ARG A 83 4.10 -17.10 -9.34
C ARG A 83 2.70 -16.95 -9.92
N ARG A 84 2.53 -17.32 -11.19
CA ARG A 84 1.24 -17.24 -11.88
C ARG A 84 0.20 -18.10 -11.16
N GLY A 85 -0.89 -17.48 -10.70
CA GLY A 85 -1.95 -18.13 -9.93
C GLY A 85 -1.84 -17.98 -8.41
N GLU A 86 -0.80 -17.32 -7.88
CA GLU A 86 -0.66 -16.98 -6.46
C GLU A 86 -1.04 -15.51 -6.23
N HIS A 87 -1.99 -15.26 -5.34
CA HIS A 87 -2.44 -13.91 -4.98
C HIS A 87 -1.60 -13.39 -3.81
N ASP A 88 -0.98 -12.22 -3.99
CA ASP A 88 -0.17 -11.54 -2.98
C ASP A 88 -0.77 -10.19 -2.59
N TRP A 89 -0.45 -9.71 -1.38
CA TRP A 89 -0.78 -8.35 -0.97
C TRP A 89 0.24 -7.35 -1.52
N PRO A 90 -0.21 -6.21 -2.07
CA PRO A 90 0.71 -5.15 -2.47
C PRO A 90 1.60 -4.68 -1.32
N ALA A 91 2.82 -4.25 -1.66
CA ALA A 91 3.72 -3.66 -0.69
C ALA A 91 3.04 -2.48 0.04
N PRO A 92 3.21 -2.35 1.38
CA PRO A 92 2.67 -1.21 2.11
C PRO A 92 3.23 0.11 1.59
N THR A 93 2.39 1.15 1.53
CA THR A 93 2.85 2.52 1.25
C THR A 93 3.90 2.95 2.29
N ASP A 94 5.11 3.20 1.83
CA ASP A 94 6.25 3.66 2.65
C ASP A 94 6.75 5.05 2.27
N ARG A 95 6.27 5.58 1.14
CA ARG A 95 6.62 6.88 0.59
C ARG A 95 5.42 7.58 -0.02
N LEU A 96 5.51 8.90 -0.11
CA LEU A 96 4.57 9.74 -0.84
C LEU A 96 4.70 9.48 -2.35
N CYS A 97 3.59 9.13 -2.99
CA CYS A 97 3.51 8.89 -4.43
C CYS A 97 2.14 9.31 -4.97
N GLY A 98 1.97 9.36 -6.29
CA GLY A 98 0.70 9.73 -6.86
C GLY A 98 0.59 9.47 -8.36
N LEU A 99 -0.62 9.68 -8.88
CA LEU A 99 -0.95 9.62 -10.30
C LEU A 99 -2.16 10.50 -10.58
N ARG A 100 -2.43 10.76 -11.85
CA ARG A 100 -3.61 11.46 -12.33
C ARG A 100 -4.49 10.49 -13.11
N ILE A 101 -5.80 10.51 -12.84
CA ILE A 101 -6.81 9.86 -13.68
C ILE A 101 -7.55 10.94 -14.47
N ALA A 102 -7.46 10.91 -15.80
CA ALA A 102 -8.26 11.77 -16.67
C ALA A 102 -9.57 11.05 -17.03
N VAL A 103 -10.67 11.47 -16.41
CA VAL A 103 -12.00 10.89 -16.61
C VAL A 103 -12.76 11.70 -17.64
N ARG A 104 -13.00 11.11 -18.81
CA ARG A 104 -13.83 11.67 -19.88
C ARG A 104 -15.27 11.27 -19.67
N TYR A 105 -16.18 12.24 -19.70
CA TYR A 105 -17.60 12.00 -19.47
C TYR A 105 -18.50 12.97 -20.24
N ARG A 106 -19.76 12.58 -20.42
CA ARG A 106 -20.82 13.40 -21.01
C ARG A 106 -21.50 14.23 -19.93
N SER A 107 -21.39 15.55 -20.02
CA SER A 107 -22.09 16.49 -19.14
C SER A 107 -23.51 16.73 -19.65
N ARG A 108 -24.51 16.52 -18.77
CA ARG A 108 -25.93 16.82 -19.03
C ARG A 108 -26.37 18.21 -18.53
N ARG A 109 -25.44 19.07 -18.12
CA ARG A 109 -25.77 20.41 -17.60
C ARG A 109 -26.27 21.32 -18.73
N ALA A 110 -27.31 22.12 -18.47
CA ALA A 110 -27.88 23.05 -19.45
C ALA A 110 -26.82 23.98 -20.08
N LEU A 111 -25.86 24.45 -19.28
CA LEU A 111 -24.75 25.28 -19.77
C LEU A 111 -23.80 24.54 -20.73
N ALA A 112 -23.66 23.22 -20.59
CA ALA A 112 -22.87 22.39 -21.51
C ALA A 112 -23.58 22.17 -22.87
N LEU A 113 -24.92 22.26 -22.90
CA LEU A 113 -25.70 22.23 -24.14
C LEU A 113 -25.48 23.52 -24.95
N LEU A 114 -25.38 24.67 -24.28
CA LEU A 114 -25.15 25.97 -24.92
C LEU A 114 -23.73 26.15 -25.46
N SER A 115 -22.75 25.49 -24.85
CA SER A 115 -21.32 25.62 -25.22
C SER A 115 -20.85 24.59 -26.26
N GLY A 116 -21.77 23.82 -26.86
CA GLY A 116 -21.50 22.89 -27.97
C GLY A 116 -20.73 21.61 -27.59
N SER A 117 -19.96 21.60 -26.49
CA SER A 117 -19.24 20.40 -26.02
C SER A 117 -19.98 19.69 -24.90
N ARG A 118 -20.69 18.60 -25.25
CA ARG A 118 -21.25 17.67 -24.27
C ARG A 118 -20.17 16.86 -23.55
N VAL A 119 -18.96 16.74 -24.09
CA VAL A 119 -17.88 15.94 -23.51
C VAL A 119 -16.94 16.84 -22.70
N ARG A 120 -16.61 16.39 -21.50
CA ARG A 120 -15.68 17.07 -20.58
C ARG A 120 -14.70 16.06 -19.99
N THR A 121 -13.56 16.57 -19.52
CA THR A 121 -12.56 15.77 -18.80
C THR A 121 -12.41 16.31 -17.39
N LEU A 122 -12.55 15.43 -16.38
CA LEU A 122 -12.20 15.68 -14.98
C LEU A 122 -10.87 15.00 -14.68
N ASN A 123 -9.89 15.77 -14.21
CA ASN A 123 -8.64 15.21 -13.73
C ASN A 123 -8.76 14.91 -12.23
N ILE A 124 -8.43 13.69 -11.83
CA ILE A 124 -8.37 13.27 -10.43
C ILE A 124 -6.91 13.00 -10.08
N ASP A 125 -6.28 13.90 -9.33
CA ASP A 125 -4.95 13.68 -8.78
C ASP A 125 -5.08 12.82 -7.52
N LEU A 126 -4.69 11.55 -7.59
CA LEU A 126 -4.59 10.67 -6.44
C LEU A 126 -3.18 10.76 -5.84
N ILE A 127 -3.09 11.05 -4.55
CA ILE A 127 -1.82 11.13 -3.81
C ILE A 127 -1.90 10.18 -2.62
N ASP A 128 -1.06 9.15 -2.58
CA ASP A 128 -0.98 8.19 -1.48
C ASP A 128 0.26 8.49 -0.63
N TYR A 129 0.10 8.58 0.69
CA TYR A 129 1.19 8.85 1.62
C TYR A 129 1.00 8.18 2.99
N PRO A 130 2.10 7.89 3.72
CA PRO A 130 2.04 7.27 5.04
C PRO A 130 1.28 8.13 6.06
N GLY A 131 0.26 7.58 6.71
CA GLY A 131 -0.53 8.32 7.71
C GLY A 131 0.21 8.58 9.01
N GLU A 132 1.28 7.82 9.30
CA GLU A 132 2.19 8.05 10.41
C GLU A 132 2.75 9.46 10.42
N TRP A 133 2.92 10.09 9.25
CA TRP A 133 3.42 11.46 9.15
C TRP A 133 2.47 12.48 9.80
N LEU A 134 1.18 12.15 9.90
CA LEU A 134 0.20 13.00 10.56
C LEU A 134 0.32 12.94 12.09
N LEU A 135 0.98 11.92 12.64
CA LEU A 135 1.18 11.76 14.09
C LEU A 135 2.17 12.77 14.65
N ASP A 136 3.03 13.32 13.79
CA ASP A 136 4.03 14.33 14.17
C ASP A 136 3.45 15.77 14.12
N LEU A 137 2.22 15.97 13.61
CA LEU A 137 1.60 17.31 13.55
C LEU A 137 1.52 18.04 14.90
N PRO A 138 1.21 17.38 16.04
CA PRO A 138 1.24 18.03 17.35
C PRO A 138 2.63 18.53 17.77
N LEU A 139 3.70 18.07 17.13
CA LEU A 139 5.06 18.54 17.41
C LEU A 139 5.31 19.94 16.87
N LEU A 140 4.52 20.42 15.90
CA LEU A 140 4.64 21.77 15.33
C LEU A 140 4.45 22.88 16.37
N THR A 141 3.77 22.59 17.49
CA THR A 141 3.50 23.54 18.57
C THR A 141 4.36 23.30 19.82
N LYS A 142 5.27 22.32 19.80
CA LYS A 142 6.10 21.94 20.95
C LYS A 142 7.55 22.34 20.75
N GLY A 143 8.20 22.82 21.82
CA GLY A 143 9.66 22.96 21.85
C GLY A 143 10.32 21.58 22.04
N LEU A 144 11.61 21.46 21.67
CA LEU A 144 12.38 20.23 21.87
C LEU A 144 12.34 19.73 23.33
N ARG A 145 12.36 20.66 24.29
CA ARG A 145 12.27 20.33 25.72
C ARG A 145 10.94 19.66 26.09
N ASP A 146 9.84 20.11 25.52
CA ASP A 146 8.51 19.57 25.78
C ASP A 146 8.35 18.16 25.19
N LEU A 147 8.99 17.91 24.04
CA LEU A 147 9.04 16.59 23.42
C LEU A 147 9.81 15.59 24.30
N VAL A 148 10.98 15.98 24.82
CA VAL A 148 11.80 15.12 25.67
C VAL A 148 11.19 14.94 27.06
N GLY A 149 10.56 15.97 27.61
CA GLY A 149 9.99 15.96 28.97
C GLY A 149 8.58 15.39 29.09
N GLY A 150 7.73 15.54 28.07
CA GLY A 150 6.29 15.24 28.15
C GLY A 150 5.91 13.78 27.90
N ASP A 151 6.64 13.05 27.03
CA ASP A 151 6.25 11.71 26.59
C ASP A 151 6.87 10.55 27.41
N ALA A 152 7.79 10.86 28.33
CA ALA A 152 8.44 9.86 29.19
C ALA A 152 7.46 9.12 30.12
N GLY A 153 6.32 9.73 30.47
CA GLY A 153 5.29 9.13 31.32
C GLY A 153 4.32 8.20 30.58
N ALA A 154 3.93 8.54 29.35
CA ALA A 154 2.87 7.85 28.62
C ALA A 154 3.36 6.57 27.90
N HIS A 155 4.56 6.59 27.31
CA HIS A 155 5.11 5.42 26.60
C HIS A 155 5.60 4.31 27.54
N ARG A 156 6.00 4.66 28.77
CA ARG A 156 6.54 3.70 29.76
C ARG A 156 5.51 2.65 30.21
N GLN A 157 4.22 3.01 30.23
CA GLN A 157 3.15 2.09 30.64
C GLN A 157 2.78 1.06 29.55
N ARG A 158 3.05 1.34 28.26
CA ARG A 158 2.76 0.41 27.15
C ARG A 158 3.87 -0.61 26.89
N ALA A 159 5.13 -0.27 27.14
CA ALA A 159 6.26 -1.18 26.97
C ALA A 159 6.27 -2.34 27.99
N ALA A 160 5.61 -2.17 29.14
CA ALA A 160 5.55 -3.17 30.21
C ALA A 160 4.60 -4.36 29.95
N ARG A 161 3.95 -4.46 28.78
CA ARG A 161 2.90 -5.46 28.48
C ARG A 161 3.24 -6.53 27.45
N LYS A 162 4.51 -6.73 27.08
CA LYS A 162 4.93 -7.95 26.35
C LYS A 162 5.84 -8.82 27.20
N PRO A 163 5.37 -9.97 27.72
CA PRO A 163 6.28 -11.06 27.97
C PRO A 163 6.73 -11.58 26.60
N VAL A 164 8.03 -11.46 26.32
CA VAL A 164 8.64 -12.31 25.30
C VAL A 164 8.53 -13.71 25.88
N SER A 165 7.58 -14.51 25.39
CA SER A 165 7.44 -15.90 25.80
C SER A 165 8.75 -16.62 25.49
N GLY A 166 9.47 -16.98 26.54
CA GLY A 166 10.60 -17.88 26.46
C GLY A 166 10.16 -19.20 25.84
N VAL A 167 10.87 -19.63 24.81
CA VAL A 167 10.89 -21.04 24.46
C VAL A 167 11.69 -21.72 25.55
N ALA A 168 10.95 -22.41 26.42
CA ALA A 168 11.46 -23.17 27.55
C ALA A 168 12.47 -24.23 27.09
N GLY A 169 13.58 -24.31 27.81
CA GLY A 169 14.52 -25.41 27.70
C GLY A 169 13.85 -26.73 28.07
N VAL A 170 14.00 -27.72 27.21
CA VAL A 170 13.78 -29.13 27.57
C VAL A 170 15.09 -29.64 28.19
N ARG A 171 15.13 -29.70 29.52
CA ARG A 171 16.11 -30.50 30.27
C ARG A 171 15.73 -31.96 30.11
N HIS A 172 16.59 -32.79 29.52
CA HIS A 172 16.49 -34.25 29.68
C HIS A 172 17.48 -34.71 30.74
N GLY A 173 16.92 -35.28 31.81
CA GLY A 173 17.63 -35.73 32.99
C GLY A 173 18.45 -37.00 32.77
N HIS A 174 19.54 -37.08 33.52
CA HIS A 174 20.36 -38.25 33.78
C HIS A 174 19.53 -39.53 34.01
N ARG A 175 19.82 -40.58 33.23
CA ARG A 175 19.77 -41.96 33.72
C ARG A 175 21.17 -42.57 33.61
N ARG A 176 21.73 -42.93 34.75
CA ARG A 176 22.91 -43.79 34.89
C ARG A 176 22.54 -45.22 34.50
N ARG A 177 23.21 -45.79 33.50
CA ARG A 177 23.69 -47.20 33.36
C ARG A 177 24.78 -47.10 32.29
N GLY A 178 26.03 -47.47 32.49
CA GLY A 178 26.52 -48.78 32.86
C GLY A 178 27.71 -49.02 31.91
N PHE A 179 28.81 -49.49 32.47
CA PHE A 179 30.12 -49.67 31.84
C PHE A 179 30.11 -50.25 30.42
N GLY A 180 30.87 -49.62 29.52
CA GLY A 180 31.29 -50.17 28.22
C GLY A 180 32.55 -49.47 27.73
N ARG A 181 33.68 -50.18 27.76
CA ARG A 181 35.01 -49.73 27.29
C ARG A 181 34.94 -49.21 25.84
N PRO A 182 35.71 -48.17 25.47
CA PRO A 182 35.95 -47.85 24.06
C PRO A 182 36.96 -48.84 23.45
N PRO A 183 36.77 -49.31 22.21
CA PRO A 183 37.84 -49.99 21.48
C PRO A 183 38.89 -48.97 21.02
N ARG A 184 40.16 -49.35 21.16
CA ARG A 184 41.34 -48.60 20.71
C ARG A 184 41.37 -48.54 19.19
N SER A 185 41.46 -47.34 18.63
CA SER A 185 41.89 -47.12 17.24
C SER A 185 43.41 -47.19 17.18
N GLU A 186 43.96 -48.25 16.59
CA GLU A 186 45.34 -48.27 16.12
C GLU A 186 45.41 -47.63 14.74
N ALA A 187 46.28 -46.62 14.61
CA ALA A 187 46.72 -46.09 13.33
C ALA A 187 48.19 -46.51 13.12
N ARG A 188 48.45 -47.26 12.05
CA ARG A 188 49.71 -47.39 11.29
C ARG A 188 49.31 -47.87 9.89
N SER A 189 49.32 -47.03 8.85
CA SER A 189 50.45 -46.57 8.03
C SER A 189 51.32 -47.68 7.42
N ASP A 190 51.24 -47.74 6.09
CA ASP A 190 52.31 -47.95 5.10
C ASP A 190 52.54 -49.32 4.41
N ALA A 191 52.72 -49.18 3.09
CA ALA A 191 53.44 -49.99 2.08
C ALA A 191 52.52 -50.68 1.04
N VAL A 192 52.43 -50.19 -0.20
CA VAL A 192 53.41 -50.32 -1.32
C VAL A 192 53.57 -51.78 -1.80
N ARG A 193 52.70 -52.20 -2.71
CA ARG A 193 52.98 -52.73 -4.07
C ARG A 193 51.74 -53.41 -4.64
#